data_AF-A0A9W6RPH3-F1
#
_entry.id   AF-A0A9W6RPH3-F1
#
_cell.length_a   1.000
_cell.length_b   1.000
_cell.length_c   1.000
_cell.angle_alpha   90.00
_cell.angle_beta   90.00
_cell.angle_gamma   90.00
#
_symmetry.space_group_name_H-M   'P 1'
#
loop_
_entity.id
_entity.type
_entity.pdbx_description
1 polymer ?
#
loop_
_entity_poly.entity_id
_entity_poly.type
_entity_poly.pdbx_seq_one_letter_code
_entity_poly.pdbx_strand_id
1 'polypeptide(L)'
;MGVDWYRMRIRGGADRDELHRLIHEQAELAWPVHFHLAGPPERPEQPGWWDDEGFPGRIQPGGDTRQRYGRVVAALDERLHVAGTDSWSKDIDWDGFPGSWRFSALGLHPLLPPEWRADALRTWLPEELPRQRWSEHLEAVRSGRHRPYLLARYLHDVSARVRHGWDVLVGTAEATRERTNAWASKPALVELREHLAALPEPAVRPAPRWSEWKDRHGEADPARAPAYEEIHRADELRVRLTRVLDANLPGNRKIRHYQPIPSFQEFLAEADDPWRSGLLQWIERCCEEEQGVFLW
;
A
#
# COMPACT_ATOMS: atom_id res chain seq x y z
N MET A 1 -12.84 8.69 4.90
CA MET A 1 -13.34 8.70 3.50
C MET A 1 -12.29 8.00 2.66
N GLY A 2 -12.71 7.13 1.74
CA GLY A 2 -11.79 6.60 0.73
C GLY A 2 -11.40 7.72 -0.22
N VAL A 3 -10.26 7.57 -0.88
CA VAL A 3 -9.86 8.44 -1.98
C VAL A 3 -10.35 7.75 -3.24
N ASP A 4 -11.03 8.48 -4.10
CA ASP A 4 -11.70 7.91 -5.26
C ASP A 4 -11.25 8.64 -6.53
N TRP A 5 -11.25 7.90 -7.64
CA TRP A 5 -11.16 8.44 -8.97
C TRP A 5 -12.56 8.66 -9.54
N TYR A 6 -12.79 9.87 -10.03
CA TYR A 6 -13.99 10.27 -10.74
C TYR A 6 -13.66 10.51 -12.20
N ARG A 7 -14.58 10.23 -13.11
CA ARG A 7 -14.38 10.60 -14.52
C ARG A 7 -14.40 12.11 -14.66
N MET A 8 -13.57 12.64 -15.54
CA MET A 8 -13.57 14.07 -15.81
C MET A 8 -13.33 14.41 -17.29
N ARG A 9 -13.74 15.62 -17.68
CA ARG A 9 -13.35 16.27 -18.93
C ARG A 9 -12.73 17.63 -18.65
N ILE A 10 -11.88 18.10 -19.54
CA ILE A 10 -11.32 19.46 -19.43
C ILE A 10 -12.42 20.47 -19.79
N ARG A 11 -12.62 21.51 -18.96
CA ARG A 11 -13.55 22.60 -19.29
C ARG A 11 -13.02 23.40 -20.48
N GLY A 12 -13.92 23.86 -21.34
CA GLY A 12 -13.56 24.70 -22.49
C GLY A 12 -12.81 25.95 -22.04
N GLY A 13 -11.64 26.20 -22.63
CA GLY A 13 -10.80 27.36 -22.31
C GLY A 13 -9.86 27.19 -21.11
N ALA A 14 -9.82 26.02 -20.47
CA ALA A 14 -8.81 25.74 -19.43
C ALA A 14 -7.40 25.69 -20.03
N ASP A 15 -6.44 26.32 -19.35
CA ASP A 15 -5.03 26.28 -19.74
C ASP A 15 -4.41 24.92 -19.36
N ARG A 16 -3.80 24.25 -20.35
CA ARG A 16 -3.21 22.93 -20.18
C ARG A 16 -1.96 22.97 -19.30
N ASP A 17 -1.13 24.00 -19.44
CA ASP A 17 0.10 24.10 -18.65
C ASP A 17 -0.24 24.31 -17.17
N GLU A 18 -1.28 25.11 -16.89
CA GLU A 18 -1.81 25.27 -15.55
C GLU A 18 -2.37 23.97 -14.98
N LEU A 19 -3.14 23.19 -15.78
CA LEU A 19 -3.65 21.89 -15.36
C LEU A 19 -2.53 20.92 -14.99
N HIS A 20 -1.50 20.78 -15.84
CA HIS A 20 -0.36 19.91 -15.54
C HIS A 20 0.36 20.34 -14.25
N ARG A 21 0.54 21.65 -14.04
CA ARG A 21 1.14 22.18 -12.80
C ARG A 21 0.30 21.83 -11.58
N LEU A 22 -1.02 22.02 -11.64
CA LEU A 22 -1.93 21.70 -10.54
C LEU A 22 -1.99 20.19 -10.27
N ILE A 23 -1.99 19.34 -11.29
CA ILE A 23 -1.97 17.88 -11.16
C ILE A 23 -0.67 17.42 -10.49
N HIS A 24 0.48 17.98 -10.91
CA HIS A 24 1.77 17.68 -10.28
C HIS A 24 1.78 18.09 -8.81
N GLU A 25 1.32 19.30 -8.50
CA GLU A 25 1.20 19.80 -7.13
C GLU A 25 0.24 18.93 -6.29
N GLN A 26 -0.88 18.50 -6.87
CA GLN A 26 -1.83 17.58 -6.24
C GLN A 26 -1.13 16.25 -5.88
N ALA A 27 -0.38 15.66 -6.81
CA ALA A 27 0.29 14.37 -6.61
C ALA A 27 1.34 14.44 -5.47
N GLU A 28 2.11 15.53 -5.40
CA GLU A 28 3.08 15.76 -4.32
C GLU A 28 2.42 15.86 -2.94
N LEU A 29 1.24 16.50 -2.88
CA LEU A 29 0.48 16.74 -1.66
C LEU A 29 -0.43 15.56 -1.28
N ALA A 30 -0.88 14.78 -2.25
CA ALA A 30 -1.77 13.62 -2.06
C ALA A 30 -1.11 12.56 -1.18
N TRP A 31 0.19 12.34 -1.37
CA TRP A 31 0.95 11.34 -0.61
C TRP A 31 0.86 11.54 0.90
N PRO A 32 1.30 12.67 1.48
CA PRO A 32 1.18 12.88 2.92
C PRO A 32 -0.28 12.96 3.36
N VAL A 33 -1.23 13.41 2.53
CA VAL A 33 -2.63 13.57 2.96
C VAL A 33 -3.37 12.23 3.08
N HIS A 34 -3.15 11.31 2.14
CA HIS A 34 -3.97 10.11 1.99
C HIS A 34 -3.37 8.85 2.62
N PHE A 35 -2.05 8.81 2.82
CA PHE A 35 -1.38 7.60 3.33
C PHE A 35 -1.47 7.35 4.84
N HIS A 36 -2.08 8.27 5.59
CA HIS A 36 -2.50 7.98 6.99
C HIS A 36 -3.53 6.87 7.10
N LEU A 37 -4.14 6.49 5.98
CA LEU A 37 -5.24 5.53 5.93
C LEU A 37 -4.80 4.13 5.47
N ALA A 38 -3.61 3.98 4.87
CA ALA A 38 -3.18 2.75 4.22
C ALA A 38 -1.84 2.15 4.73
N GLY A 39 -1.13 2.85 5.62
CA GLY A 39 0.26 2.54 5.95
C GLY A 39 1.22 3.02 4.85
N PRO A 40 2.47 3.42 5.18
CA PRO A 40 3.36 4.04 4.19
C PRO A 40 3.82 3.01 3.15
N PRO A 41 3.71 3.28 1.84
CA PRO A 41 4.48 2.58 0.84
C PRO A 41 5.90 3.13 0.86
N GLU A 42 6.87 2.26 0.67
CA GLU A 42 8.29 2.61 0.73
C GLU A 42 8.62 3.61 -0.38
N ARG A 43 9.04 4.82 0.01
CA ARG A 43 9.91 5.60 -0.88
C ARG A 43 11.32 5.00 -0.78
N PRO A 44 11.99 4.65 -1.89
CA PRO A 44 13.31 4.02 -1.88
C PRO A 44 14.44 4.91 -1.36
N GLU A 45 14.16 6.14 -0.90
CA GLU A 45 15.19 7.15 -0.59
C GLU A 45 15.05 7.83 0.79
N GLN A 46 14.15 7.39 1.67
CA GLN A 46 14.04 8.02 3.00
C GLN A 46 14.35 7.06 4.16
N PRO A 47 15.53 7.18 4.80
CA PRO A 47 15.85 6.46 6.03
C PRO A 47 15.17 7.13 7.23
N GLY A 48 14.44 6.35 8.04
CA GLY A 48 14.06 6.72 9.42
C GLY A 48 12.62 7.21 9.66
N TRP A 49 11.59 6.42 9.31
CA TRP A 49 10.17 6.81 9.40
C TRP A 49 9.37 6.21 10.60
N TRP A 50 10.04 5.60 11.58
CA TRP A 50 9.37 5.01 12.75
C TRP A 50 9.50 5.96 13.94
N ASP A 51 8.37 6.44 14.46
CA ASP A 51 8.27 7.16 15.73
C ASP A 51 8.10 6.21 16.93
N ASP A 52 8.46 6.69 18.13
CA ASP A 52 8.60 5.93 19.38
C ASP A 52 7.31 5.22 19.89
N GLU A 53 6.17 5.34 19.20
CA GLU A 53 4.89 4.74 19.59
C GLU A 53 4.47 3.50 18.78
N GLY A 54 5.33 2.97 17.90
CA GLY A 54 5.16 1.61 17.34
C GLY A 54 3.99 1.40 16.37
N PHE A 55 3.29 2.47 15.97
CA PHE A 55 2.54 2.55 14.72
C PHE A 55 3.34 3.39 13.73
N PRO A 56 3.15 3.28 12.40
CA PRO A 56 3.55 4.39 11.54
C PRO A 56 2.81 5.61 12.09
N GLY A 57 3.56 6.55 12.66
CA GLY A 57 3.05 7.82 13.10
C GLY A 57 2.11 8.32 12.03
N ARG A 58 0.86 8.57 12.41
CA ARG A 58 0.02 9.43 11.59
C ARG A 58 0.77 10.74 11.51
N ILE A 59 1.62 10.93 10.50
CA ILE A 59 2.20 12.21 10.14
C ILE A 59 1.03 13.05 9.70
N GLN A 60 0.20 13.52 10.64
CA GLN A 60 -0.89 14.41 10.31
C GLN A 60 -0.24 15.50 9.49
N PRO A 61 -0.60 15.62 8.19
CA PRO A 61 -0.03 16.65 7.37
C PRO A 61 -0.24 17.92 8.16
N GLY A 62 0.81 18.72 8.31
CA GLY A 62 0.67 20.01 8.99
C GLY A 62 -0.56 20.71 8.42
N GLY A 63 -1.27 21.49 9.24
CA GLY A 63 -2.53 22.13 8.81
C GLY A 63 -2.40 22.84 7.45
N ASP A 64 -1.21 23.37 7.16
CA ASP A 64 -0.84 23.97 5.88
C ASP A 64 -0.87 22.99 4.68
N THR A 65 -0.33 21.78 4.79
CA THR A 65 -0.32 20.78 3.69
C THR A 65 -1.74 20.36 3.30
N ARG A 66 -2.63 20.13 4.27
CA ARG A 66 -4.04 19.82 3.98
C ARG A 66 -4.78 20.99 3.34
N GLN A 67 -4.57 22.20 3.86
CA GLN A 67 -5.17 23.40 3.28
C GLN A 67 -4.69 23.63 1.85
N ARG A 68 -3.39 23.44 1.60
CA ARG A 68 -2.80 23.54 0.27
C ARG A 68 -3.38 22.49 -0.69
N TYR A 69 -3.46 21.22 -0.26
CA TYR A 69 -4.10 20.16 -1.05
C TYR A 69 -5.54 20.53 -1.40
N GLY A 70 -6.34 20.99 -0.42
CA GLY A 70 -7.71 21.43 -0.66
C GLY A 70 -7.84 22.57 -1.65
N ARG A 71 -6.92 23.56 -1.62
CA ARG A 71 -6.89 24.65 -2.61
C ARG A 71 -6.57 24.15 -4.02
N VAL A 72 -5.62 23.21 -4.14
CA VAL A 72 -5.26 22.62 -5.45
C VAL A 72 -6.41 21.80 -6.01
N VAL A 73 -7.06 20.97 -5.18
CA VAL A 73 -8.25 20.20 -5.58
C VAL A 73 -9.38 21.11 -6.04
N ALA A 74 -9.67 22.20 -5.30
CA ALA A 74 -10.68 23.17 -5.70
C ALA A 74 -10.33 23.86 -7.03
N ALA A 75 -9.07 24.26 -7.23
CA ALA A 75 -8.62 24.85 -8.48
C ALA A 75 -8.73 23.88 -9.68
N LEU A 76 -8.47 22.59 -9.46
CA LEU A 76 -8.68 21.55 -10.46
C LEU A 76 -10.18 21.38 -10.75
N ASP A 77 -11.03 21.28 -9.73
CA ASP A 77 -12.49 21.13 -9.88
C ASP A 77 -13.12 22.31 -10.66
N GLU A 78 -12.62 23.54 -10.47
CA GLU A 78 -13.04 24.71 -11.24
C GLU A 78 -12.71 24.63 -12.74
N ARG A 79 -11.72 23.81 -13.13
CA ARG A 79 -11.20 23.68 -14.50
C ARG A 79 -11.57 22.36 -15.17
N LEU A 80 -12.12 21.42 -14.39
CA LEU A 80 -12.53 20.10 -14.84
C LEU A 80 -14.05 19.95 -14.72
N HIS A 81 -14.68 19.30 -15.68
CA HIS A 81 -16.03 18.79 -15.55
C HIS A 81 -15.94 17.41 -14.93
N VAL A 82 -16.13 17.31 -13.62
CA VAL A 82 -16.09 16.04 -12.88
C VAL A 82 -17.49 15.41 -12.89
N ALA A 83 -17.59 14.15 -13.30
CA ALA A 83 -18.86 13.43 -13.27
C ALA A 83 -19.36 13.27 -11.81
N GLY A 84 -20.62 13.61 -11.55
CA GLY A 84 -21.27 13.42 -10.24
C GLY A 84 -21.21 14.59 -9.25
N THR A 85 -20.52 15.69 -9.55
CA THR A 85 -20.45 16.88 -8.68
C THR A 85 -21.51 17.92 -9.02
N ASP A 86 -21.86 18.07 -10.30
CA ASP A 86 -23.02 18.83 -10.74
C ASP A 86 -24.29 17.95 -10.76
N SER A 87 -25.48 18.55 -10.75
CA SER A 87 -26.80 17.91 -10.69
C SER A 87 -27.16 16.95 -11.84
N TRP A 88 -26.18 16.42 -12.56
CA TRP A 88 -26.32 15.59 -13.77
C TRP A 88 -26.08 14.09 -13.58
N SER A 89 -25.59 13.59 -12.44
CA SER A 89 -25.44 12.13 -12.25
C SER A 89 -25.27 11.72 -10.79
N LYS A 90 -26.30 11.93 -9.96
CA LYS A 90 -26.22 11.46 -8.56
C LYS A 90 -26.33 9.95 -8.38
N ASP A 91 -26.78 9.20 -9.37
CA ASP A 91 -26.87 7.75 -9.26
C ASP A 91 -26.62 7.14 -10.65
N ILE A 92 -25.56 6.32 -10.74
CA ILE A 92 -25.29 5.36 -11.82
C ILE A 92 -25.25 6.00 -13.21
N ASP A 93 -24.07 6.01 -13.82
CA ASP A 93 -23.97 6.41 -15.21
C ASP A 93 -24.87 5.51 -16.07
N TRP A 94 -25.57 6.09 -17.05
CA TRP A 94 -26.67 5.52 -17.83
C TRP A 94 -26.39 4.16 -18.52
N ASP A 95 -25.16 3.67 -18.41
CA ASP A 95 -24.65 2.43 -19.02
C ASP A 95 -24.21 1.37 -17.99
N GLY A 96 -24.58 1.51 -16.71
CA GLY A 96 -24.38 0.48 -15.68
C GLY A 96 -22.99 0.42 -15.03
N PHE A 97 -22.16 1.45 -15.24
CA PHE A 97 -20.83 1.55 -14.62
C PHE A 97 -20.80 2.51 -13.41
N PRO A 98 -19.92 2.28 -12.42
CA PRO A 98 -19.74 3.20 -11.30
C PRO A 98 -19.30 4.59 -11.77
N GLY A 99 -19.86 5.65 -11.17
CA GLY A 99 -19.40 7.03 -11.40
C GLY A 99 -18.01 7.33 -10.83
N SER A 100 -17.54 6.48 -9.91
CA SER A 100 -16.21 6.54 -9.32
C SER A 100 -15.65 5.17 -8.96
N TRP A 101 -14.34 5.09 -8.78
CA TRP A 101 -13.63 3.91 -8.32
C TRP A 101 -12.60 4.24 -7.27
N ARG A 102 -12.38 3.35 -6.30
CA ARG A 102 -11.32 3.56 -5.30
C ARG A 102 -9.95 3.45 -5.95
N PHE A 103 -9.11 4.47 -5.78
CA PHE A 103 -7.73 4.45 -6.29
C PHE A 103 -6.94 3.25 -5.74
N SER A 104 -7.29 2.77 -4.54
CA SER A 104 -6.57 1.74 -3.82
C SER A 104 -6.45 0.43 -4.60
N ALA A 105 -7.36 0.20 -5.56
CA ALA A 105 -7.30 -0.91 -6.51
C ALA A 105 -6.00 -1.00 -7.31
N LEU A 106 -5.36 0.15 -7.59
CA LEU A 106 -4.07 0.23 -8.29
C LEU A 106 -3.01 0.81 -7.37
N GLY A 107 -3.30 1.91 -6.66
CA GLY A 107 -2.31 2.60 -5.82
C GLY A 107 -1.81 1.78 -4.64
N LEU A 108 -2.55 0.75 -4.20
CA LEU A 108 -2.11 -0.17 -3.15
C LEU A 108 -1.87 -1.59 -3.68
N HIS A 109 -1.89 -1.80 -4.99
CA HIS A 109 -1.89 -3.15 -5.53
C HIS A 109 -0.50 -3.81 -5.46
N PRO A 110 -0.32 -4.90 -4.70
CA PRO A 110 1.01 -5.43 -4.41
C PRO A 110 1.76 -6.00 -5.62
N LEU A 111 1.07 -6.38 -6.71
CA LEU A 111 1.74 -6.88 -7.93
C LEU A 111 2.18 -5.77 -8.89
N LEU A 112 1.77 -4.52 -8.66
CA LEU A 112 2.25 -3.39 -9.45
C LEU A 112 3.58 -2.88 -8.89
N PRO A 113 4.50 -2.45 -9.76
CA PRO A 113 5.69 -1.71 -9.35
C PRO A 113 5.37 -0.56 -8.38
N PRO A 114 6.13 -0.39 -7.28
CA PRO A 114 5.95 0.74 -6.36
C PRO A 114 5.92 2.09 -7.07
N GLU A 115 6.74 2.25 -8.11
CA GLU A 115 6.81 3.46 -8.93
C GLU A 115 5.47 3.71 -9.64
N TRP A 116 4.81 2.66 -10.14
CA TRP A 116 3.52 2.79 -10.81
C TRP A 116 2.36 2.96 -9.83
N ARG A 117 2.48 2.41 -8.62
CA ARG A 117 1.53 2.67 -7.52
C ARG A 117 1.56 4.13 -7.11
N ALA A 118 2.76 4.71 -7.02
CA ALA A 118 2.94 6.14 -6.77
C ALA A 118 2.29 6.98 -7.89
N ASP A 119 2.52 6.60 -9.16
CA ASP A 119 1.90 7.26 -10.30
C ASP A 119 0.36 7.20 -10.26
N ALA A 120 -0.23 6.13 -9.71
CA ALA A 120 -1.69 6.00 -9.59
C ALA A 120 -2.32 6.99 -8.57
N LEU A 121 -1.53 7.76 -7.83
CA LEU A 121 -2.03 8.75 -6.84
C LEU A 121 -2.07 10.16 -7.42
N ARG A 122 -2.65 10.30 -8.60
CA ARG A 122 -2.84 11.60 -9.24
C ARG A 122 -4.09 11.63 -10.11
N THR A 123 -4.48 12.85 -10.45
CA THR A 123 -5.40 13.12 -11.56
C THR A 123 -4.68 12.86 -12.88
N TRP A 124 -5.35 12.22 -13.84
CA TRP A 124 -4.82 11.95 -15.17
C TRP A 124 -5.69 12.63 -16.21
N LEU A 125 -5.07 13.39 -17.12
CA LEU A 125 -5.78 13.90 -18.29
C LEU A 125 -6.12 12.75 -19.26
N PRO A 126 -7.14 12.90 -20.13
CA PRO A 126 -7.55 11.86 -21.08
C PRO A 126 -6.40 11.23 -21.86
N GLU A 127 -5.50 12.06 -22.38
CA GLU A 127 -4.35 11.66 -23.19
C GLU A 127 -3.19 11.05 -22.39
N GLU A 128 -3.19 11.19 -21.05
CA GLU A 128 -2.12 10.71 -20.19
C GLU A 128 -2.43 9.35 -19.55
N LEU A 129 -3.69 8.90 -19.59
CA LEU A 129 -4.14 7.67 -18.93
C LEU A 129 -3.31 6.46 -19.40
N PRO A 130 -2.57 5.78 -18.51
CA PRO A 130 -1.60 4.77 -18.88
C PRO A 130 -2.26 3.38 -19.05
N ARG A 131 -3.35 3.31 -19.83
CA ARG A 131 -4.24 2.14 -19.93
C ARG A 131 -3.49 0.84 -20.24
N GLN A 132 -2.65 0.87 -21.28
CA GLN A 132 -1.94 -0.31 -21.77
C GLN A 132 -0.94 -0.81 -20.74
N ARG A 133 -0.26 0.11 -20.03
CA ARG A 133 0.79 -0.23 -19.07
C ARG A 133 0.28 -1.14 -17.94
N TRP A 134 -0.87 -0.83 -17.35
CA TRP A 134 -1.41 -1.60 -16.23
C TRP A 134 -2.03 -2.93 -16.68
N SER A 135 -2.85 -2.90 -17.74
CA SER A 135 -3.49 -4.11 -18.27
C SER A 135 -2.47 -5.10 -18.81
N GLU A 136 -1.49 -4.65 -19.60
CA GLU A 136 -0.43 -5.51 -20.16
C GLU A 136 0.44 -6.14 -19.08
N HIS A 137 0.77 -5.39 -18.01
CA HIS A 137 1.55 -5.93 -16.91
C HIS A 137 0.77 -6.99 -16.14
N LEU A 138 -0.49 -6.73 -15.78
CA LEU A 138 -1.29 -7.71 -15.06
C LEU A 138 -1.52 -8.97 -15.91
N GLU A 139 -1.71 -8.82 -17.21
CA GLU A 139 -1.77 -9.97 -18.14
C GLU A 139 -0.42 -10.69 -18.24
N ALA A 140 0.70 -9.97 -18.21
CA ALA A 140 2.03 -10.54 -18.10
C ALA A 140 2.17 -11.36 -16.80
N VAL A 141 1.66 -10.87 -15.68
CA VAL A 141 1.67 -11.59 -14.40
C VAL A 141 0.82 -12.86 -14.46
N ARG A 142 -0.40 -12.80 -15.04
CA ARG A 142 -1.28 -13.97 -15.20
C ARG A 142 -0.65 -15.06 -16.06
N SER A 143 0.01 -14.66 -17.15
CA SER A 143 0.78 -15.56 -18.02
C SER A 143 2.09 -16.08 -17.39
N GLY A 144 2.36 -15.75 -16.13
CA GLY A 144 3.55 -16.23 -15.40
C GLY A 144 4.84 -15.49 -15.76
N ARG A 145 4.77 -14.34 -16.45
CA ARG A 145 5.93 -13.46 -16.61
C ARG A 145 6.22 -12.71 -15.31
N HIS A 146 7.42 -12.17 -15.20
CA HIS A 146 7.91 -11.40 -14.05
C HIS A 146 7.93 -12.14 -12.69
N ARG A 147 7.78 -13.48 -12.67
CA ARG A 147 7.86 -14.29 -11.44
C ARG A 147 9.10 -14.00 -10.59
N PRO A 148 10.32 -13.80 -11.15
CA PRO A 148 11.49 -13.44 -10.34
C PRO A 148 11.33 -12.10 -9.62
N TYR A 149 10.81 -11.09 -10.32
CA TYR A 149 10.52 -9.77 -9.73
C TYR A 149 9.47 -9.87 -8.63
N LEU A 150 8.37 -10.55 -8.90
CA LEU A 150 7.27 -10.72 -7.96
C LEU A 150 7.69 -11.51 -6.72
N LEU A 151 8.51 -12.54 -6.87
CA LEU A 151 9.06 -13.29 -5.73
C LEU A 151 9.98 -12.39 -4.91
N ALA A 152 10.87 -11.61 -5.53
CA ALA A 152 11.70 -10.65 -4.81
C ALA A 152 10.86 -9.60 -4.06
N ARG A 153 9.78 -9.11 -4.68
CA ARG A 153 8.87 -8.12 -4.06
C ARG A 153 8.12 -8.74 -2.89
N TYR A 154 7.58 -9.93 -3.07
CA TYR A 154 6.94 -10.70 -2.02
C TYR A 154 7.87 -10.91 -0.83
N LEU A 155 9.10 -11.40 -1.06
CA LEU A 155 10.07 -11.64 0.01
C LEU A 155 10.41 -10.35 0.77
N HIS A 156 10.53 -9.23 0.06
CA HIS A 156 10.72 -7.91 0.65
C HIS A 156 9.53 -7.49 1.54
N ASP A 157 8.32 -7.42 0.98
CA ASP A 157 7.11 -6.99 1.70
C ASP A 157 6.85 -7.86 2.94
N VAL A 158 7.01 -9.17 2.78
CA VAL A 158 6.84 -10.13 3.87
C VAL A 158 7.92 -9.96 4.93
N SER A 159 9.19 -9.85 4.55
CA SER A 159 10.28 -9.66 5.52
C SER A 159 10.13 -8.36 6.32
N ALA A 160 9.68 -7.28 5.69
CA ALA A 160 9.40 -6.00 6.35
C ALA A 160 8.24 -6.14 7.35
N ARG A 161 7.16 -6.86 6.97
CA ARG A 161 6.05 -7.15 7.88
C ARG A 161 6.47 -8.02 9.07
N VAL A 162 7.28 -9.05 8.83
CA VAL A 162 7.83 -9.91 9.91
C VAL A 162 8.67 -9.05 10.86
N ARG A 163 9.55 -8.21 10.29
CA ARG A 163 10.39 -7.31 11.08
C ARG A 163 9.58 -6.36 11.94
N HIS A 164 8.59 -5.68 11.37
CA HIS A 164 7.73 -4.78 12.13
C HIS A 164 7.01 -5.51 13.28
N GLY A 165 6.43 -6.69 13.00
CA GLY A 165 5.78 -7.49 14.05
C GLY A 165 6.76 -7.99 15.11
N TRP A 166 8.03 -8.21 14.76
CA TRP A 166 9.11 -8.53 15.69
C TRP A 166 9.45 -7.33 16.59
N ASP A 167 9.59 -6.14 16.02
CA ASP A 167 9.87 -4.92 16.77
C ASP A 167 8.74 -4.60 17.77
N VAL A 168 7.48 -4.76 17.36
CA VAL A 168 6.32 -4.61 18.27
C VAL A 168 6.38 -5.65 19.40
N LEU A 169 6.73 -6.90 19.09
CA LEU A 169 6.86 -7.97 20.09
C LEU A 169 7.97 -7.67 21.11
N VAL A 170 9.17 -7.31 20.63
CA VAL A 170 10.33 -6.97 21.48
C VAL A 170 10.03 -5.72 22.30
N GLY A 171 9.58 -4.63 21.67
CA GLY A 171 9.24 -3.39 22.36
C GLY A 171 8.18 -3.59 23.44
N THR A 172 7.15 -4.39 23.15
CA THR A 172 6.12 -4.74 24.14
C THR A 172 6.71 -5.56 25.30
N ALA A 173 7.56 -6.55 25.01
CA ALA A 173 8.19 -7.37 26.03
C ALA A 173 9.14 -6.53 26.90
N GLU A 174 9.93 -5.64 26.31
CA GLU A 174 10.82 -4.72 27.03
C GLU A 174 10.05 -3.74 27.92
N ALA A 175 8.93 -3.17 27.44
CA ALA A 175 8.07 -2.29 28.22
C ALA A 175 7.47 -2.95 29.48
N THR A 176 7.53 -4.28 29.60
CA THR A 176 7.16 -4.99 30.85
C THR A 176 8.26 -4.96 31.92
N ARG A 177 9.54 -4.73 31.57
CA ARG A 177 10.66 -4.65 32.53
C ARG A 177 10.51 -3.50 33.51
N GLU A 178 9.95 -2.39 33.05
CA GLU A 178 9.73 -1.19 33.85
C GLU A 178 8.55 -1.32 34.82
N ARG A 179 7.82 -2.44 34.79
CA ARG A 179 6.61 -2.64 35.58
C ARG A 179 6.92 -3.47 36.82
N THR A 180 6.44 -3.01 37.97
CA THR A 180 6.68 -3.63 39.29
C THR A 180 5.50 -4.47 39.80
N ASN A 181 4.44 -4.62 39.02
CA ASN A 181 3.25 -5.36 39.44
C ASN A 181 3.41 -6.88 39.24
N ALA A 182 2.57 -7.64 39.96
CA ALA A 182 2.70 -9.10 40.04
C ALA A 182 2.65 -9.84 38.69
N TRP A 183 1.96 -9.29 37.68
CA TRP A 183 1.90 -9.92 36.37
C TRP A 183 3.19 -9.73 35.55
N ALA A 184 3.90 -8.62 35.74
CA ALA A 184 5.15 -8.33 35.03
C ALA A 184 6.34 -9.16 35.55
N SER A 185 6.25 -9.63 36.80
CA SER A 185 7.25 -10.49 37.45
C SER A 185 6.98 -11.99 37.27
N LYS A 186 6.01 -12.40 36.44
CA LYS A 186 5.74 -13.82 36.17
C LYS A 186 6.99 -14.49 35.57
N PRO A 187 7.41 -15.68 36.06
CA PRO A 187 8.58 -16.39 35.53
C PRO A 187 8.53 -16.57 34.01
N ALA A 188 7.39 -16.99 33.46
CA ALA A 188 7.21 -17.17 32.02
C ALA A 188 7.47 -15.90 31.20
N LEU A 189 7.22 -14.71 31.76
CA LEU A 189 7.48 -13.43 31.08
C LEU A 189 8.95 -13.00 31.22
N VAL A 190 9.61 -13.35 32.32
CA VAL A 190 11.07 -13.22 32.48
C VAL A 190 11.77 -14.08 31.44
N GLU A 191 11.46 -15.38 31.41
CA GLU A 191 12.01 -16.35 30.45
C GLU A 191 11.77 -15.93 29.00
N LEU A 192 10.56 -15.44 28.68
CA LEU A 192 10.26 -14.97 27.33
C LEU A 192 11.15 -13.78 26.92
N ARG A 193 11.40 -12.83 27.82
CA ARG A 193 12.26 -11.67 27.52
C ARG A 193 13.71 -12.10 27.29
N GLU A 194 14.23 -12.97 28.14
CA GLU A 194 15.57 -13.53 28.00
C GLU A 194 15.69 -14.32 26.68
N HIS A 195 14.67 -15.12 26.36
CA HIS A 195 14.61 -15.85 25.10
C HIS A 195 14.58 -14.91 23.88
N LEU A 196 13.74 -13.87 23.91
CA LEU A 196 13.67 -12.86 22.84
C LEU A 196 15.00 -12.14 22.64
N ALA A 197 15.70 -11.78 23.74
CA ALA A 197 16.99 -11.10 23.68
C ALA A 197 18.11 -11.98 23.10
N ALA A 198 17.97 -13.31 23.16
CA ALA A 198 18.94 -14.26 22.61
C ALA A 198 18.67 -14.64 21.14
N LEU A 199 17.49 -14.33 20.61
CA LEU A 199 17.12 -14.67 19.24
C LEU A 199 17.65 -13.61 18.26
N PRO A 200 18.13 -14.02 17.07
CA PRO A 200 18.53 -13.08 16.04
C PRO A 200 17.32 -12.31 15.52
N GLU A 201 17.54 -11.03 15.21
CA GLU A 201 16.49 -10.23 14.58
C GLU A 201 16.23 -10.67 13.13
N PRO A 202 14.97 -10.72 12.67
CA PRO A 202 14.65 -11.03 11.29
C PRO A 202 15.25 -10.01 10.32
N ALA A 203 15.91 -10.49 9.27
CA ALA A 203 16.47 -9.65 8.23
C ALA A 203 15.39 -9.15 7.25
N VAL A 204 15.48 -7.88 6.84
CA VAL A 204 14.64 -7.31 5.78
C VAL A 204 15.34 -7.48 4.43
N ARG A 205 14.64 -8.04 3.45
CA ARG A 205 15.17 -8.18 2.08
C ARG A 205 15.15 -6.83 1.36
N PRO A 206 16.05 -6.59 0.41
CA PRO A 206 16.04 -5.33 -0.34
C PRO A 206 14.80 -5.23 -1.25
N ALA A 207 14.28 -4.01 -1.39
CA ALA A 207 13.20 -3.72 -2.32
C ALA A 207 13.67 -3.93 -3.77
N PRO A 208 12.99 -4.75 -4.60
CA PRO A 208 13.34 -4.82 -6.02
C PRO A 208 12.89 -3.56 -6.75
N ARG A 209 13.76 -3.03 -7.61
CA ARG A 209 13.44 -1.90 -8.50
C ARG A 209 12.95 -2.41 -9.84
N TRP A 210 11.81 -1.93 -10.32
CA TRP A 210 11.24 -2.45 -11.57
C TRP A 210 12.19 -2.31 -12.77
N SER A 211 12.92 -1.19 -12.86
CA SER A 211 13.87 -0.91 -13.94
C SER A 211 14.98 -1.96 -14.10
N GLU A 212 15.39 -2.63 -13.02
CA GLU A 212 16.45 -3.64 -13.00
C GLU A 212 15.93 -5.06 -13.28
N TRP A 213 14.62 -5.26 -13.17
CA TRP A 213 13.97 -6.57 -13.17
C TRP A 213 13.01 -6.78 -14.33
N LYS A 214 12.53 -5.72 -14.99
CA LYS A 214 11.52 -5.79 -16.06
C LYS A 214 11.85 -6.80 -17.17
N ASP A 215 13.14 -6.94 -17.50
CA ASP A 215 13.64 -7.81 -18.58
C ASP A 215 14.05 -9.20 -18.07
N ARG A 216 13.96 -9.46 -16.75
CA ARG A 216 14.25 -10.77 -16.17
C ARG A 216 13.02 -11.65 -16.31
N HIS A 217 13.17 -12.69 -17.13
CA HIS A 217 12.14 -13.69 -17.36
C HIS A 217 12.60 -15.06 -16.87
N GLY A 218 11.64 -15.97 -16.69
CA GLY A 218 11.89 -17.34 -16.23
C GLY A 218 10.97 -17.72 -15.08
N GLU A 219 11.01 -19.01 -14.73
CA GLU A 219 10.32 -19.53 -13.57
C GLU A 219 11.04 -19.08 -12.29
N ALA A 220 10.27 -18.65 -11.30
CA ALA A 220 10.76 -18.44 -9.94
C ALA A 220 9.97 -19.34 -9.02
N ASP A 221 10.66 -20.33 -8.45
CA ASP A 221 10.08 -21.29 -7.52
C ASP A 221 10.43 -20.85 -6.09
N PRO A 222 9.43 -20.49 -5.25
CA PRO A 222 9.64 -20.16 -3.84
C PRO A 222 10.39 -21.25 -3.08
N ALA A 223 10.17 -22.52 -3.41
CA ALA A 223 10.82 -23.65 -2.74
C ALA A 223 12.33 -23.71 -3.00
N ARG A 224 12.81 -23.05 -4.06
CA ARG A 224 14.24 -22.94 -4.39
C ARG A 224 14.88 -21.68 -3.82
N ALA A 225 14.12 -20.81 -3.17
CA ALA A 225 14.63 -19.59 -2.57
C ALA A 225 14.83 -19.80 -1.06
N PRO A 226 16.07 -19.94 -0.54
CA PRO A 226 16.32 -20.13 0.89
C PRO A 226 15.69 -19.02 1.76
N ALA A 227 15.62 -17.81 1.22
CA ALA A 227 15.00 -16.66 1.86
C ALA A 227 13.50 -16.86 2.15
N TYR A 228 12.80 -17.61 1.31
CA TYR A 228 11.38 -17.88 1.48
C TYR A 228 11.14 -18.68 2.77
N GLU A 229 11.80 -19.83 2.91
CA GLU A 229 11.68 -20.65 4.12
C GLU A 229 12.14 -19.92 5.38
N GLU A 230 13.24 -19.16 5.30
CA GLU A 230 13.76 -18.39 6.43
C GLU A 230 12.71 -17.41 6.98
N ILE A 231 12.07 -16.64 6.09
CA ILE A 231 11.07 -15.63 6.46
C ILE A 231 9.82 -16.30 7.05
N HIS A 232 9.33 -17.39 6.46
CA HIS A 232 8.17 -18.10 6.99
C HIS A 232 8.43 -18.72 8.37
N ARG A 233 9.61 -19.32 8.59
CA ARG A 233 10.01 -19.81 9.91
C ARG A 233 10.11 -18.67 10.93
N ALA A 234 10.62 -17.51 10.53
CA ALA A 234 10.68 -16.33 11.38
C ALA A 234 9.27 -15.81 11.75
N ASP A 235 8.32 -15.80 10.81
CA ASP A 235 6.93 -15.42 11.10
C ASP A 235 6.25 -16.42 12.04
N GLU A 236 6.40 -17.72 11.81
CA GLU A 236 5.86 -18.76 12.70
C GLU A 236 6.41 -18.63 14.13
N LEU A 237 7.71 -18.39 14.26
CA LEU A 237 8.36 -18.12 15.54
C LEU A 237 7.78 -16.87 16.20
N ARG A 238 7.70 -15.76 15.45
CA ARG A 238 7.11 -14.50 15.93
C ARG A 238 5.68 -14.71 16.42
N VAL A 239 4.80 -15.31 15.62
CA VAL A 239 3.40 -15.58 15.99
C VAL A 239 3.31 -16.42 17.26
N ARG A 240 4.13 -17.47 17.38
CA ARG A 240 4.19 -18.31 18.58
C ARG A 240 4.58 -17.51 19.81
N LEU A 241 5.64 -16.71 19.73
CA LEU A 241 6.12 -15.89 20.84
C LEU A 241 5.12 -14.78 21.21
N THR A 242 4.46 -14.15 20.23
CA THR A 242 3.37 -13.20 20.48
C THR A 242 2.22 -13.85 21.25
N ARG A 243 1.85 -15.09 20.93
CA ARG A 243 0.81 -15.82 21.70
C ARG A 243 1.24 -16.08 23.14
N VAL A 244 2.50 -16.45 23.37
CA VAL A 244 3.05 -16.64 24.72
C VAL A 244 3.04 -15.32 25.50
N LEU A 245 3.44 -14.22 24.87
CA LEU A 245 3.37 -12.89 25.48
C LEU A 245 1.93 -12.52 25.85
N ASP A 246 1.01 -12.60 24.89
CA ASP A 246 -0.39 -12.21 25.07
C ASP A 246 -1.15 -13.09 26.07
N ALA A 247 -0.72 -14.33 26.29
CA ALA A 247 -1.24 -15.19 27.35
C ALA A 247 -0.85 -14.67 28.75
N ASN A 248 0.27 -13.95 28.86
CA ASN A 248 0.80 -13.44 30.12
C ASN A 248 0.46 -11.96 30.39
N LEU A 249 0.09 -11.21 29.35
CA LEU A 249 -0.31 -9.80 29.45
C LEU A 249 -1.79 -9.60 29.85
N PRO A 250 -2.11 -8.51 30.55
CA PRO A 250 -3.49 -8.10 30.79
C PRO A 250 -4.19 -7.73 29.47
N GLY A 251 -5.53 -7.86 29.42
CA GLY A 251 -6.31 -7.83 28.18
C GLY A 251 -6.15 -6.59 27.31
N ASN A 252 -5.91 -5.42 27.90
CA ASN A 252 -5.71 -4.14 27.19
C ASN A 252 -4.27 -3.90 26.69
N ARG A 253 -3.33 -4.83 26.96
CA ARG A 253 -1.93 -4.75 26.51
C ARG A 253 -1.57 -5.81 25.47
N LYS A 254 -2.53 -6.66 25.10
CA LYS A 254 -2.28 -7.74 24.14
C LYS A 254 -2.07 -7.15 22.74
N ILE A 255 -1.08 -7.67 22.02
CA ILE A 255 -0.78 -7.28 20.64
C ILE A 255 -1.88 -7.77 19.70
N ARG A 256 -2.41 -8.99 19.92
CA ARG A 256 -3.52 -9.61 19.16
C ARG A 256 -3.29 -9.68 17.64
N HIS A 257 -2.05 -9.67 17.17
CA HIS A 257 -1.72 -9.69 15.75
C HIS A 257 -1.12 -11.04 15.31
N TYR A 258 -2.01 -12.02 15.06
CA TYR A 258 -1.64 -13.40 14.73
C TYR A 258 -1.91 -13.81 13.29
N GLN A 259 -2.26 -12.87 12.41
CA GLN A 259 -2.59 -13.22 11.04
C GLN A 259 -1.35 -13.80 10.34
N PRO A 260 -1.43 -15.06 9.85
CA PRO A 260 -0.35 -15.65 9.10
C PRO A 260 -0.11 -14.86 7.82
N ILE A 261 1.11 -14.93 7.35
CA ILE A 261 1.50 -14.32 6.09
C ILE A 261 0.94 -15.17 4.93
N PRO A 262 0.32 -14.55 3.90
CA PRO A 262 -0.15 -15.28 2.73
C PRO A 262 1.04 -15.91 2.00
N SER A 263 0.85 -17.10 1.45
CA SER A 263 1.82 -17.75 0.56
C SER A 263 2.07 -16.93 -0.71
N PHE A 264 3.17 -17.23 -1.41
CA PHE A 264 3.42 -16.59 -2.71
C PHE A 264 2.28 -16.83 -3.71
N GLN A 265 1.61 -17.99 -3.66
CA GLN A 265 0.52 -18.28 -4.59
C GLN A 265 -0.74 -17.47 -4.26
N GLU A 266 -1.05 -17.26 -2.98
CA GLU A 266 -2.13 -16.36 -2.56
C GLU A 266 -1.82 -14.92 -2.95
N PHE A 267 -0.56 -14.48 -2.80
CA PHE A 267 -0.11 -13.17 -3.28
C PHE A 267 -0.31 -13.00 -4.79
N LEU A 268 -0.04 -14.03 -5.59
CA LEU A 268 -0.21 -13.99 -7.04
C LEU A 268 -1.68 -14.06 -7.48
N ALA A 269 -2.54 -14.74 -6.70
CA ALA A 269 -3.98 -14.82 -6.96
C ALA A 269 -4.65 -13.43 -6.92
N GLU A 270 -4.02 -12.43 -6.29
CA GLU A 270 -4.46 -11.04 -6.37
C GLU A 270 -4.57 -10.54 -7.82
N ALA A 271 -3.83 -11.09 -8.79
CA ALA A 271 -3.93 -10.72 -10.21
C ALA A 271 -5.33 -10.99 -10.81
N ASP A 272 -6.07 -11.92 -10.22
CA ASP A 272 -7.36 -12.39 -10.72
C ASP A 272 -8.55 -11.76 -9.98
N ASP A 273 -8.31 -10.73 -9.17
CA ASP A 273 -9.34 -9.97 -8.49
C ASP A 273 -10.37 -9.39 -9.49
N PRO A 274 -11.64 -9.84 -9.47
CA PRO A 274 -12.69 -9.36 -10.37
C PRO A 274 -12.92 -7.86 -10.26
N TRP A 275 -12.76 -7.30 -9.06
CA TRP A 275 -12.94 -5.87 -8.83
C TRP A 275 -11.92 -5.06 -9.62
N ARG A 276 -10.68 -5.55 -9.73
CA ARG A 276 -9.65 -4.87 -10.54
C ARG A 276 -9.89 -4.99 -12.03
N SER A 277 -10.36 -6.13 -12.50
CA SER A 277 -10.76 -6.28 -13.90
C SER A 277 -11.86 -5.26 -14.25
N GLY A 278 -12.82 -5.03 -13.35
CA GLY A 278 -13.83 -3.98 -13.50
C GLY A 278 -13.24 -2.56 -13.54
N LEU A 279 -12.24 -2.25 -12.71
CA LEU A 279 -11.55 -0.96 -12.77
C LEU A 279 -10.82 -0.75 -14.09
N LEU A 280 -10.06 -1.74 -14.57
CA LEU A 280 -9.32 -1.61 -15.82
C LEU A 280 -10.25 -1.39 -17.00
N GLN A 281 -11.38 -2.11 -17.05
CA GLN A 281 -12.43 -1.88 -18.04
C GLN A 281 -13.02 -0.47 -17.94
N TRP A 282 -13.22 0.04 -16.72
CA TRP A 282 -13.67 1.42 -16.53
C TRP A 282 -12.66 2.45 -17.02
N ILE A 283 -11.36 2.25 -16.77
CA ILE A 283 -10.28 3.11 -17.29
C ILE A 283 -10.21 3.06 -18.82
N GLU A 284 -10.32 1.86 -19.40
CA GLU A 284 -10.36 1.66 -20.86
C GLU A 284 -11.49 2.46 -21.48
N ARG A 285 -12.68 2.39 -20.88
CA ARG A 285 -13.84 3.18 -21.30
C ARG A 285 -13.63 4.68 -21.15
N CYS A 286 -13.01 5.15 -20.05
CA CYS A 286 -12.64 6.57 -19.91
C CYS A 286 -11.76 7.02 -21.09
N CYS A 287 -10.80 6.19 -21.49
CA CYS A 287 -9.94 6.48 -22.63
C CYS A 287 -10.72 6.52 -23.95
N GLU A 288 -11.64 5.58 -24.17
CA GLU A 288 -12.50 5.53 -25.37
C GLU A 288 -13.43 6.74 -25.49
N GLU A 289 -13.88 7.28 -24.36
CA GLU A 289 -14.77 8.45 -24.28
C GLU A 289 -14.01 9.79 -24.18
N GLU A 290 -12.68 9.78 -24.36
CA GLU A 290 -11.78 10.93 -24.21
C GLU A 290 -11.94 11.65 -22.86
N GLN A 291 -12.07 10.86 -21.79
CA GLN A 291 -12.19 11.31 -20.41
C GLN A 291 -10.93 11.01 -19.61
N GLY A 292 -10.59 11.92 -18.70
CA GLY A 292 -9.55 11.71 -17.69
C GLY A 292 -10.13 11.13 -16.41
N VAL A 293 -9.27 10.95 -15.41
CA VAL A 293 -9.70 10.60 -14.04
C VAL A 293 -9.20 11.65 -13.06
N PHE A 294 -10.07 12.06 -12.15
CA PHE A 294 -9.83 13.06 -11.12
C PHE A 294 -9.72 12.39 -9.76
N LEU A 295 -8.61 12.63 -9.07
CA LEU A 295 -8.39 12.13 -7.71
C LEU A 295 -9.04 13.09 -6.70
N TRP A 296 -9.98 12.59 -5.91
CA TRP A 296 -10.66 13.35 -4.85
C TRP A 296 -10.24 12.86 -3.46
#